data_AF-A0A7C3BPS4-F1
#
_entry.id   AF-A0A7C3BPS4-F1
#
_cell.length_a   1.000
_cell.length_b   1.000
_cell.length_c   1.000
_cell.angle_alpha   90.00
_cell.angle_beta   90.00
_cell.angle_gamma   90.00
#
_symmetry.space_group_name_H-M   'P 1'
#
loop_
_entity.id
_entity.type
_entity.pdbx_description
1 polymer ?
#
loop_
_entity_poly.entity_id
_entity_poly.type
_entity_poly.pdbx_seq_one_letter_code
_entity_poly.pdbx_strand_id
1 'polypeptide(L)' 'VWRRPFVVHAQHPQIGADWAKEASCNSMTVALIKHHQEKPALLPDNLFNKLHKLLYTADGEN' A
#
# COMPACT_ATOMS: atom_id res chain seq x y z
N VAL A 1 26.30 4.45 11.45
CA VAL A 1 25.21 5.04 10.63
C VAL A 1 23.91 4.28 10.91
N TRP A 2 23.13 4.69 11.93
CA TRP A 2 21.88 4.02 12.37
C TRP A 2 20.61 4.60 11.73
N ARG A 3 20.73 5.43 10.68
CA ARG A 3 19.62 6.19 10.08
C ARG A 3 18.83 5.47 8.98
N ARG A 4 19.22 4.27 8.57
CA ARG A 4 18.64 3.57 7.41
C ARG A 4 17.34 2.76 7.63
N PRO A 5 17.00 2.26 8.84
CA PRO A 5 15.74 1.51 9.04
C PRO A 5 14.50 2.37 8.75
N PHE A 6 14.55 3.64 9.15
CA PHE A 6 13.42 4.56 9.03
C PHE A 6 13.15 5.02 7.59
N VAL A 7 14.18 5.11 6.74
CA VAL A 7 13.99 5.44 5.33
C VAL A 7 13.35 4.27 4.58
N VAL A 8 13.79 3.04 4.87
CA VAL A 8 13.16 1.84 4.32
C VAL A 8 11.72 1.73 4.81
N HIS A 9 11.44 2.04 6.09
CA HIS A 9 10.08 2.07 6.60
C HIS A 9 9.25 3.21 6.01
N ALA A 10 9.82 4.39 5.74
CA ALA A 10 9.08 5.48 5.09
C ALA A 10 8.77 5.17 3.61
N GLN A 11 9.57 4.33 2.96
CA GLN A 11 9.46 4.02 1.54
C GLN A 11 8.94 2.60 1.25
N HIS A 12 8.65 1.79 2.27
CA HIS A 12 8.22 0.41 2.09
C HIS A 12 6.95 0.24 1.24
N PRO A 13 5.97 1.17 1.24
CA PRO A 13 4.82 1.04 0.33
C PRO A 13 5.26 1.14 -1.13
N GLN A 14 6.20 2.05 -1.44
CA GLN A 14 6.74 2.22 -2.78
C GLN A 14 7.63 1.03 -3.19
N ILE A 15 8.52 0.57 -2.31
CA ILE A 15 9.38 -0.60 -2.55
C ILE A 15 8.52 -1.85 -2.82
N GLY A 16 7.50 -2.10 -2.00
CA GLY A 16 6.60 -3.23 -2.19
C GLY A 16 5.80 -3.15 -3.50
N ALA A 17 5.38 -1.94 -3.89
CA ALA A 17 4.70 -1.72 -5.16
C ALA A 17 5.62 -2.00 -6.36
N ASP A 18 6.89 -1.61 -6.28
CA ASP A 18 7.87 -1.88 -7.33
C ASP A 18 8.13 -3.37 -7.48
N TRP A 19 8.29 -4.12 -6.38
CA TRP A 19 8.41 -5.58 -6.43
C TRP A 19 7.16 -6.27 -6.99
N ALA A 20 5.97 -5.81 -6.61
CA ALA A 20 4.73 -6.35 -7.16
C ALA A 20 4.61 -6.12 -8.67
N LYS A 21 5.05 -4.95 -9.14
CA LYS A 21 5.11 -4.63 -10.56
C LYS A 21 6.11 -5.52 -11.30
N GLU A 22 7.30 -5.73 -10.73
CA GLU A 22 8.32 -6.64 -11.28
C GLU A 22 7.80 -8.09 -11.36
N ALA A 23 7.00 -8.51 -10.39
CA ALA A 23 6.31 -9.79 -10.39
C ALA A 23 5.10 -9.87 -11.37
N SER A 24 4.90 -8.86 -12.23
CA SER A 24 3.77 -8.79 -13.18
C SER A 24 2.39 -8.85 -12.52
N CYS A 25 2.28 -8.40 -11.26
CA CYS A 25 0.98 -8.21 -10.63
C CYS A 25 0.16 -7.17 -11.40
N ASN A 26 -1.16 -7.30 -11.36
CA ASN A 26 -2.05 -6.34 -12.00
C ASN A 26 -1.90 -4.93 -11.38
N SER A 27 -2.27 -3.91 -12.16
CA SER A 27 -2.13 -2.50 -11.75
C SER A 27 -2.90 -2.14 -10.48
N MET A 28 -4.04 -2.81 -10.22
CA MET A 28 -4.84 -2.59 -9.02
C MET A 28 -4.10 -3.08 -7.76
N THR A 29 -3.49 -4.27 -7.82
CA THR A 29 -2.66 -4.81 -6.73
C THR A 29 -1.46 -3.91 -6.44
N VAL A 30 -0.76 -3.45 -7.46
CA VAL A 30 0.37 -2.52 -7.31
C VAL A 30 -0.07 -1.22 -6.62
N ALA A 31 -1.21 -0.66 -7.03
CA ALA A 31 -1.77 0.54 -6.42
C ALA A 31 -2.20 0.32 -4.96
N LEU A 32 -2.84 -0.82 -4.64
CA LEU A 32 -3.22 -1.15 -3.27
C LEU A 32 -2.00 -1.24 -2.36
N ILE A 33 -0.92 -1.92 -2.80
CA ILE A 33 0.33 -2.01 -2.03
C ILE A 33 0.97 -0.63 -1.85
N LYS A 34 0.97 0.21 -2.89
CA LYS A 34 1.55 1.55 -2.82
C LYS A 34 0.86 2.45 -1.79
N HIS A 35 -0.47 2.33 -1.66
CA HIS A 35 -1.30 3.25 -0.88
C HIS A 35 -1.84 2.63 0.42
N HIS A 36 -1.41 1.43 0.82
CA HIS A 36 -2.03 0.69 1.93
C HIS A 36 -2.04 1.43 3.27
N GLN A 37 -1.04 2.25 3.57
CA GLN A 37 -1.00 3.09 4.79
C GLN A 37 -1.70 4.44 4.65
N GLU A 38 -2.15 4.80 3.45
CA GLU A 38 -2.87 6.05 3.23
C GLU A 38 -4.32 5.89 3.68
N LYS A 39 -4.82 6.86 4.45
CA LYS A 39 -6.20 6.85 4.91
C LYS A 39 -7.16 6.82 3.71
N PRO A 40 -8.08 5.84 3.62
CA PRO A 40 -9.01 5.73 2.52
C PRO A 40 -9.86 7.00 2.37
N ALA A 41 -9.99 7.48 1.14
CA ALA A 41 -10.83 8.63 0.84
C ALA A 41 -12.32 8.26 0.96
N LEU A 42 -13.16 9.24 1.33
CA LEU A 42 -14.62 9.11 1.37
C LEU A 42 -15.25 9.17 -0.04
N LEU A 43 -14.61 8.53 -1.03
CA LEU A 43 -15.01 8.51 -2.43
C LEU A 43 -16.09 7.44 -2.69
N PRO A 44 -16.84 7.53 -3.80
CA PRO A 44 -17.87 6.54 -4.14
C PRO A 44 -17.32 5.12 -4.15
N ASP A 45 -18.16 4.19 -3.69
CA ASP A 45 -17.79 2.81 -3.40
C ASP A 45 -17.54 2.05 -4.72
N ASN A 46 -16.29 1.99 -5.14
CA ASN A 46 -15.82 1.14 -6.22
C ASN A 46 -14.94 0.02 -5.65
N LEU A 47 -14.66 -1.00 -6.45
CA LEU A 47 -13.91 -2.18 -5.98
C LEU A 47 -12.57 -1.81 -5.35
N PHE A 48 -11.84 -0.85 -5.95
CA PHE A 48 -10.57 -0.39 -5.43
C PHE A 48 -10.72 0.26 -4.05
N ASN A 49 -11.66 1.19 -3.89
CA ASN A 49 -11.91 1.88 -2.62
C ASN A 49 -12.33 0.90 -1.51
N LYS A 50 -13.15 -0.09 -1.85
CA LYS A 50 -13.55 -1.16 -0.92
C LYS A 50 -12.35 -2.00 -0.47
N LEU A 51 -11.52 -2.45 -1.41
CA LEU A 51 -10.33 -3.24 -1.10
C LEU A 51 -9.29 -2.43 -0.32
N HIS A 52 -9.10 -1.16 -0.68
CA HIS A 52 -8.19 -0.25 0.02
C HIS A 52 -8.62 -0.04 1.46
N LYS A 53 -9.92 0.15 1.72
CA LYS A 53 -10.46 0.28 3.07
C LYS A 53 -10.24 -0.98 3.91
N LEU A 54 -10.47 -2.16 3.33
CA LEU A 54 -10.24 -3.43 4.02
C LEU A 54 -8.77 -3.64 4.35
N LEU A 55 -7.88 -3.37 3.39
CA LEU A 55 -6.43 -3.47 3.56
C LEU A 55 -5.92 -2.51 4.65
N TYR A 56 -6.31 -1.23 4.57
CA TYR A 56 -5.95 -0.22 5.58
C TYR A 56 -6.40 -0.61 7.00
N THR A 57 -7.59 -1.24 7.12
CA THR A 57 -8.10 -1.71 8.42
C THR A 57 -7.23 -2.85 8.95
N ALA A 58 -6.94 -3.85 8.11
CA ALA A 58 -6.11 -5.00 8.49
C ALA A 58 -4.68 -4.61 8.88
N ASP A 59 -4.09 -3.62 8.21
CA ASP A 59 -2.73 -3.16 8.52
C ASP A 59 -2.64 -2.46 9.88
N GLY A 60 -3.71 -1.76 10.30
CA GLY A 60 -3.79 -1.07 11.58
C GLY A 60 -4.05 -1.97 12.79
N GLU A 61 -4.30 -3.27 12.57
CA GLU A 61 -4.50 -4.27 13.64
C GLU A 61 -3.19 -4.96 14.08
N ASN A 62 -2.03 -4.58 13.51
CA ASN A 62 -0.71 -5.16 13.81
C ASN A 62 0.02 -4.52 15.01
#